data_AF-N6U9U5-F1
#
_entry.id   AF-N6U9U5-F1
#
_cell.length_a   1.000
_cell.length_b   1.000
_cell.length_c   1.000
_cell.angle_alpha   90.00
_cell.angle_beta   90.00
_cell.angle_gamma   90.00
#
_symmetry.space_group_name_H-M   'P 1'
#
loop_
_entity.id
_entity.type
_entity.pdbx_description
1 polymer ?
#
loop_
_entity_poly.entity_id
_entity_poly.type
_entity_poly.pdbx_seq_one_letter_code
_entity_poly.pdbx_strand_id
1 'polypeptide(L)'
;MGHSTLCSKVLIPCPFKCGSYIQRADLAKHKAECNNNFRKSANLDVDKVPSNGTFNAYSLVKPYSNFQITALKSSLSSADILKTESAKKWEFVQEKLIHLQNLQMDLSLLKQTLFKDSSHFRKTQMDFATNLEDIRTTFNQQIASFENMWHQQTSVIQEAIRNISDVRQAIDEQKAKYAALVFELRTVSQISSEASQKIEIMERDFGKVQQELNQMKILLYINGLNKWKGRYALACIHVLKGKYDPLLAWPCIIEGQISLRDLTETSQKKDFIKFIKTKRPSGDEDEDEPQESSPTYIFIPHSVMLKANYTKNDTLFLDVNISENQTRHETSL
;
A
#
# COMPACT_ATOMS: atom_id res chain seq x y z
N MET A 1 86.42 -57.56 -19.77
CA MET A 1 85.15 -58.31 -19.66
C MET A 1 84.10 -57.60 -20.50
N GLY A 2 83.57 -58.26 -21.53
CA GLY A 2 82.74 -57.61 -22.56
C GLY A 2 81.28 -57.38 -22.13
N HIS A 3 80.68 -56.29 -22.62
CA HIS A 3 79.31 -55.83 -22.38
C HIS A 3 78.22 -56.91 -22.59
N SER A 4 78.48 -57.96 -23.37
CA SER A 4 77.59 -59.11 -23.59
C SER A 4 77.38 -59.99 -22.34
N THR A 5 78.30 -59.96 -21.37
CA THR A 5 78.21 -60.77 -20.15
C THR A 5 77.33 -60.17 -19.06
N LEU A 6 76.98 -58.88 -19.14
CA LEU A 6 76.19 -58.16 -18.12
C LEU A 6 74.91 -57.50 -18.66
N CYS A 7 74.69 -57.47 -19.97
CA CYS A 7 73.52 -56.82 -20.56
C CYS A 7 72.23 -57.64 -20.33
N SER A 8 71.25 -57.04 -19.66
CA SER A 8 69.93 -57.62 -19.39
C SER A 8 69.06 -57.81 -20.64
N LYS A 9 69.34 -57.05 -21.71
CA LYS A 9 68.62 -57.11 -22.99
C LYS A 9 69.22 -58.09 -24.00
N VAL A 10 70.32 -58.77 -23.67
CA VAL A 10 70.93 -59.74 -24.58
C VAL A 10 70.00 -60.95 -24.76
N LEU A 11 69.77 -61.34 -26.01
CA LEU A 11 68.99 -62.52 -26.36
C LEU A 11 69.84 -63.78 -26.13
N ILE A 12 69.34 -64.68 -25.28
CA ILE A 12 69.95 -65.97 -25.00
C ILE A 12 69.00 -67.09 -25.43
N PRO A 13 69.53 -68.20 -25.98
CA PRO A 13 68.69 -69.34 -26.34
C PRO A 13 68.08 -69.96 -25.07
N CYS A 14 66.84 -70.41 -25.17
CA CYS A 14 66.16 -71.06 -24.05
C CYS A 14 66.95 -72.30 -23.55
N PRO A 15 67.22 -72.44 -22.25
CA PRO A 15 67.94 -73.58 -21.68
C PRO A 15 67.17 -74.92 -21.82
N PHE A 16 65.87 -74.86 -22.10
CA PHE A 16 65.03 -76.02 -22.38
C PHE A 16 64.92 -76.34 -23.88
N LYS A 17 65.72 -75.68 -24.73
CA LYS A 17 65.81 -75.92 -26.18
C LYS A 17 64.44 -75.90 -26.88
N CYS A 18 63.53 -74.99 -26.48
CA CYS A 18 62.23 -74.82 -27.13
C CYS A 18 62.31 -74.06 -28.47
N GLY A 19 63.52 -73.69 -28.92
CA GLY A 19 63.74 -72.93 -30.16
C GLY A 19 63.64 -71.41 -30.01
N SER A 20 63.17 -70.88 -28.88
CA SER A 20 63.03 -69.44 -28.65
C SER A 20 64.33 -68.79 -28.12
N TYR A 21 64.59 -67.55 -28.57
CA TYR A 21 65.62 -66.65 -28.02
C TYR A 21 64.93 -65.60 -27.15
N ILE A 22 65.31 -65.50 -25.87
CA ILE A 22 64.64 -64.65 -24.87
C ILE A 22 65.64 -63.67 -24.29
N GLN A 23 65.20 -62.44 -23.98
CA GLN A 23 66.03 -61.48 -23.26
C GLN A 23 66.38 -62.02 -21.87
N ARG A 24 67.60 -61.80 -21.41
CA ARG A 24 68.06 -62.31 -20.11
C ARG A 24 67.16 -61.87 -18.94
N ALA A 25 66.62 -60.65 -18.99
CA ALA A 25 65.68 -60.13 -17.99
C ALA A 25 64.40 -60.97 -17.87
N ASP A 26 63.88 -61.47 -18.99
CA ASP A 26 62.60 -62.19 -19.05
C ASP A 26 62.76 -63.72 -18.97
N LEU A 27 63.99 -64.21 -18.80
CA LEU A 27 64.27 -65.65 -18.75
C LEU A 27 63.53 -66.35 -17.61
N ALA A 28 63.38 -65.70 -16.45
CA ALA A 28 62.68 -66.28 -15.30
C ALA A 28 61.19 -66.49 -15.59
N LYS A 29 60.55 -65.50 -16.22
CA LYS A 29 59.13 -65.58 -16.62
C LYS A 29 58.94 -66.65 -17.70
N HIS A 30 59.80 -66.66 -18.72
CA HIS A 30 59.76 -67.70 -19.75
C HIS A 30 59.98 -69.10 -19.18
N LYS A 31 60.89 -69.30 -18.21
CA LYS A 31 61.10 -70.62 -17.59
C LYS A 31 59.81 -71.17 -16.95
N ALA A 32 59.00 -70.32 -16.32
CA ALA A 32 57.73 -70.74 -15.72
C ALA A 32 56.69 -71.17 -16.77
N GLU A 33 56.70 -70.56 -17.94
CA GLU A 33 55.72 -70.76 -19.02
C GLU A 33 56.25 -71.66 -20.18
N CYS A 34 57.50 -72.11 -20.11
CA CYS A 34 58.13 -72.84 -21.21
C CYS A 34 57.52 -74.24 -21.39
N ASN A 35 57.00 -74.51 -22.58
CA ASN A 35 56.35 -75.78 -22.92
C ASN A 35 57.29 -77.01 -22.81
N ASN A 36 58.62 -76.81 -22.90
CA ASN A 36 59.62 -77.86 -22.69
C ASN A 36 60.07 -78.01 -21.22
N ASN A 37 59.68 -77.11 -20.31
CA ASN A 37 60.00 -77.22 -18.88
C ASN A 37 59.29 -78.44 -18.25
N PHE A 38 58.06 -78.73 -18.70
CA PHE A 38 57.27 -79.88 -18.25
C PHE A 38 57.70 -81.24 -18.84
N ARG A 39 58.60 -81.26 -19.84
CA ARG A 39 59.07 -82.52 -20.46
C ARG A 39 60.33 -83.10 -19.84
N LYS A 40 60.97 -82.43 -18.86
CA LYS A 40 62.23 -82.88 -18.24
C LYS A 40 62.08 -83.71 -16.97
N SER A 41 60.87 -83.90 -16.44
CA SER A 41 60.59 -84.71 -15.24
C SER A 41 60.07 -86.12 -15.52
N ALA A 42 60.23 -86.63 -16.74
CA ALA A 42 59.95 -88.02 -17.10
C ALA A 42 61.13 -88.62 -17.88
N ASN A 43 62.27 -88.79 -17.21
CA ASN A 43 63.31 -89.75 -17.61
C ASN A 43 63.81 -90.40 -16.31
N LEU A 44 63.15 -91.50 -15.93
CA LEU A 44 63.70 -92.45 -14.98
C LEU A 44 64.24 -93.61 -15.79
N ASP A 45 65.56 -93.59 -15.88
CA ASP A 45 66.45 -94.64 -16.32
C ASP A 45 66.49 -95.71 -15.21
N VAL A 46 65.99 -96.93 -15.47
CA VAL A 46 66.24 -98.11 -14.62
C VAL A 46 66.27 -99.37 -15.48
N ASP A 47 67.45 -99.63 -16.05
CA ASP A 47 67.92 -101.00 -16.27
C ASP A 47 68.02 -101.72 -14.92
N LYS A 48 67.22 -102.77 -14.72
CA LYS A 48 67.56 -104.04 -14.06
C LYS A 48 66.30 -104.88 -13.82
N VAL A 49 66.13 -105.90 -14.67
CA VAL A 49 65.36 -107.10 -14.35
C VAL A 49 66.14 -107.89 -13.28
N PRO A 50 65.47 -108.39 -12.24
CA PRO A 50 65.45 -109.84 -12.08
C PRO A 50 64.04 -110.38 -11.91
N SER A 51 63.90 -111.58 -12.44
CA SER A 51 62.75 -112.46 -12.54
C SER A 51 62.15 -112.87 -11.20
N ASN A 52 60.84 -113.14 -11.27
CA ASN A 52 60.01 -113.96 -10.38
C ASN A 52 59.52 -113.35 -9.06
N GLY A 53 58.24 -112.97 -9.07
CA GLY A 53 57.43 -112.72 -7.88
C GLY A 53 56.15 -111.98 -8.25
N THR A 54 55.00 -112.64 -8.14
CA THR A 54 53.65 -112.14 -8.45
C THR A 54 53.38 -110.77 -7.79
N PHE A 55 53.35 -109.73 -8.62
CA PHE A 55 53.19 -108.33 -8.24
C PHE A 55 51.71 -108.02 -7.96
N ASN A 56 51.35 -107.77 -6.70
CA ASN A 56 50.00 -107.37 -6.31
C ASN A 56 49.80 -105.87 -6.55
N ALA A 57 49.35 -105.52 -7.75
CA ALA A 57 49.14 -104.14 -8.22
C ALA A 57 48.16 -103.29 -7.37
N TYR A 58 47.46 -103.90 -6.39
CA TYR A 58 46.47 -103.20 -5.56
C TYR A 58 47.07 -102.34 -4.42
N SER A 59 48.34 -102.52 -4.01
CA SER A 59 48.92 -101.80 -2.86
C SER A 59 49.48 -100.41 -3.19
N LEU A 60 49.90 -100.16 -4.43
CA LEU A 60 50.46 -98.87 -4.90
C LEU A 60 49.43 -97.96 -5.57
N VAL A 61 48.33 -98.52 -6.10
CA VAL A 61 47.26 -97.77 -6.76
C VAL A 61 46.40 -96.98 -5.76
N LYS A 62 46.24 -97.50 -4.52
CA LYS A 62 45.36 -96.93 -3.49
C LYS A 62 45.87 -95.60 -2.88
N PRO A 63 47.17 -95.42 -2.55
CA PRO A 63 47.69 -94.15 -2.02
C PRO A 63 47.73 -93.04 -3.09
N TYR A 64 48.09 -93.38 -4.33
CA TYR A 64 48.15 -92.42 -5.44
C TYR A 64 46.75 -91.93 -5.86
N SER A 65 45.78 -92.84 -5.94
CA SER A 65 44.38 -92.46 -6.18
C SER A 65 43.81 -91.63 -5.03
N ASN A 66 44.11 -91.96 -3.77
CA ASN A 66 43.71 -91.16 -2.60
C ASN A 66 44.35 -89.76 -2.59
N PHE A 67 45.60 -89.63 -3.01
CA PHE A 67 46.27 -88.33 -3.14
C PHE A 67 45.61 -87.47 -4.22
N GLN A 68 45.33 -88.04 -5.40
CA GLN A 68 44.61 -87.34 -6.46
C GLN A 68 43.18 -86.95 -6.04
N ILE A 69 42.46 -87.84 -5.36
CA ILE A 69 41.12 -87.55 -4.81
C ILE A 69 41.19 -86.40 -3.80
N THR A 70 42.22 -86.37 -2.95
CA THR A 70 42.41 -85.29 -1.97
C THR A 70 42.72 -83.96 -2.64
N ALA A 71 43.61 -83.95 -3.65
CA ALA A 71 43.92 -82.76 -4.44
C ALA A 71 42.71 -82.24 -5.24
N LEU A 72 41.90 -83.14 -5.80
CA LEU A 72 40.65 -82.79 -6.46
C LEU A 72 39.64 -82.20 -5.47
N LYS A 73 39.53 -82.75 -4.25
CA LYS A 73 38.67 -82.21 -3.19
C LYS A 73 39.10 -80.82 -2.75
N SER A 74 40.40 -80.56 -2.61
CA SER A 74 40.90 -79.21 -2.25
C SER A 74 40.65 -78.19 -3.36
N SER A 75 40.82 -78.58 -4.62
CA SER A 75 40.51 -77.73 -5.77
C SER A 75 39.02 -77.46 -5.90
N LEU A 76 38.18 -78.47 -5.64
CA LEU A 76 36.72 -78.31 -5.60
C LEU A 76 36.29 -77.34 -4.48
N SER A 77 36.85 -77.50 -3.28
CA SER A 77 36.59 -76.58 -2.16
C SER A 77 37.06 -75.15 -2.46
N SER A 78 38.20 -74.98 -3.13
CA SER A 78 38.68 -73.66 -3.57
C SER A 78 37.78 -73.04 -4.64
N ALA A 79 37.27 -73.86 -5.57
CA ALA A 79 36.30 -73.44 -6.57
C ALA A 79 34.96 -73.03 -5.94
N ASP A 80 34.50 -73.74 -4.90
CA ASP A 80 33.30 -73.37 -4.15
C ASP A 80 33.46 -72.02 -3.45
N ILE A 81 34.61 -71.77 -2.81
CA ILE A 81 34.92 -70.47 -2.19
C ILE A 81 34.88 -69.35 -3.24
N LEU A 82 35.55 -69.53 -4.39
CA LEU A 82 35.55 -68.55 -5.47
C LEU A 82 34.15 -68.31 -6.04
N LYS A 83 33.33 -69.36 -6.15
CA LYS A 83 31.93 -69.24 -6.58
C LYS A 83 31.12 -68.41 -5.60
N THR A 84 31.26 -68.64 -4.30
CA THR A 84 30.57 -67.84 -3.27
C THR A 84 31.04 -66.38 -3.25
N GLU A 85 32.34 -66.13 -3.44
CA GLU A 85 32.89 -64.77 -3.51
C GLU A 85 32.40 -64.04 -4.77
N SER A 86 32.36 -64.74 -5.91
CA SER A 86 31.81 -64.21 -7.16
C SER A 86 30.32 -63.91 -7.04
N ALA A 87 29.54 -64.75 -6.33
CA ALA A 87 28.12 -64.51 -6.09
C ALA A 87 27.90 -63.24 -5.25
N LYS A 88 28.67 -63.04 -4.18
CA LYS A 88 28.62 -61.81 -3.37
C LYS A 88 28.98 -60.56 -4.17
N LYS A 89 30.01 -60.64 -5.03
CA LYS A 89 30.37 -59.54 -5.94
C LYS A 89 29.24 -59.22 -6.92
N TRP A 90 28.57 -60.25 -7.43
CA TRP A 90 27.42 -60.07 -8.33
C TRP A 90 26.24 -59.41 -7.62
N GLU A 91 25.93 -59.84 -6.40
CA GLU A 91 24.87 -59.23 -5.57
C GLU A 91 25.16 -57.75 -5.29
N PHE A 92 26.40 -57.40 -4.94
CA PHE A 92 26.83 -56.01 -4.78
C PHE A 92 26.66 -55.19 -6.07
N VAL A 93 27.03 -55.76 -7.23
CA VAL A 93 26.83 -55.10 -8.53
C VAL A 93 25.34 -54.89 -8.81
N GLN A 94 24.48 -55.86 -8.51
CA GLN A 94 23.03 -55.73 -8.66
C GLN A 94 22.46 -54.63 -7.77
N GLU A 95 22.89 -54.55 -6.50
CA GLU A 95 22.49 -53.48 -5.58
C GLU A 95 22.87 -52.10 -6.13
N LYS A 96 24.11 -51.94 -6.63
CA LYS A 96 24.55 -50.67 -7.24
C LYS A 96 23.81 -50.34 -8.52
N LEU A 97 23.43 -51.34 -9.31
CA LEU A 97 22.64 -51.12 -10.52
C LEU A 97 21.23 -50.61 -10.20
N ILE A 98 20.59 -51.13 -9.15
CA ILE A 98 19.30 -50.62 -8.64
C ILE A 98 19.45 -49.17 -8.15
N HIS A 99 20.50 -48.86 -7.39
CA HIS A 99 20.75 -47.49 -6.95
C HIS A 99 20.93 -46.51 -8.13
N LEU A 100 21.66 -46.91 -9.17
CA LEU A 100 21.84 -46.10 -10.37
C LEU A 100 20.52 -45.87 -11.11
N GLN A 101 19.65 -46.89 -11.18
CA GLN A 101 18.31 -46.74 -11.76
C GLN A 101 17.44 -45.77 -10.97
N ASN A 102 17.48 -45.84 -9.64
CA ASN A 102 16.74 -44.90 -8.78
C ASN A 102 17.25 -43.47 -8.96
N LEU A 103 18.56 -43.26 -8.98
CA LEU A 103 19.16 -41.94 -9.24
C LEU A 103 18.78 -41.39 -10.62
N GLN A 104 18.72 -42.24 -11.64
CA GLN A 104 18.28 -41.85 -12.98
C GLN A 104 16.81 -41.39 -12.95
N MET A 105 15.94 -42.08 -12.21
CA MET A 105 14.55 -41.70 -12.04
C MET A 105 14.43 -40.35 -11.32
N ASP A 106 15.16 -40.15 -10.22
CA ASP A 106 15.17 -38.88 -9.48
C ASP A 106 15.65 -37.72 -10.33
N LEU A 107 16.70 -37.93 -11.13
CA LEU A 107 17.23 -36.91 -12.04
C LEU A 107 16.20 -36.55 -13.13
N SER A 108 15.44 -37.53 -13.63
CA SER A 108 14.36 -37.29 -14.58
C SER A 108 13.23 -36.47 -13.94
N LEU A 109 12.86 -36.78 -12.70
CA LEU A 109 11.83 -36.04 -11.96
C LEU A 109 12.27 -34.59 -11.70
N LEU A 110 13.50 -34.39 -11.20
CA LEU A 110 14.06 -33.07 -10.94
C LEU A 110 14.11 -32.22 -12.22
N LYS A 111 14.52 -32.82 -13.34
CA LYS A 111 14.49 -32.18 -14.66
C LYS A 111 13.08 -31.70 -15.00
N GLN A 112 12.07 -32.54 -14.84
CA GLN A 112 10.68 -32.17 -15.14
C GLN A 112 10.18 -31.03 -14.25
N THR A 113 10.49 -31.07 -12.95
CA THR A 113 10.13 -30.00 -11.99
C THR A 113 10.80 -28.68 -12.38
N LEU A 114 12.10 -28.69 -12.70
CA LEU A 114 12.81 -27.50 -13.16
C LEU A 114 12.20 -26.90 -14.43
N PHE A 115 11.77 -27.71 -15.39
CA PHE A 115 11.08 -27.21 -16.59
C PHE A 115 9.73 -26.57 -16.26
N LYS A 116 8.96 -27.16 -15.34
CA LYS A 116 7.68 -26.59 -14.88
C LYS A 116 7.90 -25.27 -14.16
N ASP A 117 8.85 -25.23 -13.23
CA ASP A 117 9.17 -24.03 -12.44
C ASP A 117 9.69 -22.91 -13.34
N SER A 118 10.57 -23.22 -14.30
CA SER A 118 11.06 -22.26 -15.29
C SER A 118 9.92 -21.67 -16.14
N SER A 119 8.94 -22.51 -16.52
CA SER A 119 7.76 -22.05 -17.26
C SER A 119 6.86 -21.16 -16.41
N HIS A 120 6.64 -21.53 -15.15
CA HIS A 120 5.87 -20.73 -14.19
C HIS A 120 6.54 -19.39 -13.90
N PHE A 121 7.86 -19.38 -13.74
CA PHE A 121 8.64 -18.16 -13.54
C PHE A 121 8.52 -17.21 -14.74
N ARG A 122 8.68 -17.71 -15.97
CA ARG A 122 8.47 -16.91 -17.19
C ARG A 122 7.07 -16.32 -17.26
N LYS A 123 6.04 -17.09 -16.93
CA LYS A 123 4.66 -16.59 -16.90
C LYS A 123 4.51 -15.47 -15.87
N THR A 124 4.97 -15.69 -14.64
CA THR A 124 4.91 -14.70 -13.56
C THR A 124 5.65 -13.42 -13.93
N GLN A 125 6.81 -13.53 -14.57
CA GLN A 125 7.57 -12.40 -15.06
C GLN A 125 6.82 -11.61 -16.14
N MET A 126 6.14 -12.31 -17.05
CA MET A 126 5.34 -11.67 -18.10
C MET A 126 4.09 -10.99 -17.53
N ASP A 127 3.39 -11.65 -16.60
CA ASP A 127 2.24 -11.08 -15.90
C ASP A 127 2.64 -9.83 -15.12
N PHE A 128 3.80 -9.84 -14.44
CA PHE A 128 4.34 -8.67 -13.75
C PHE A 128 4.67 -7.53 -14.71
N ALA A 129 5.28 -7.82 -15.87
CA ALA A 129 5.56 -6.81 -16.88
C ALA A 129 4.28 -6.16 -17.43
N THR A 130 3.25 -6.97 -17.71
CA THR A 130 1.93 -6.47 -18.15
C THR A 130 1.30 -5.59 -17.09
N ASN A 131 1.29 -6.04 -15.83
CA ASN A 131 0.73 -5.27 -14.72
C ASN A 131 1.45 -3.91 -14.55
N LEU A 132 2.77 -3.87 -14.72
CA LEU A 132 3.51 -2.60 -14.67
C LEU A 132 3.13 -1.66 -15.81
N GLU A 133 2.90 -2.18 -17.01
CA GLU A 133 2.45 -1.37 -18.14
C GLU A 133 1.01 -0.87 -17.94
N ASP A 134 0.12 -1.69 -17.37
CA ASP A 134 -1.25 -1.29 -17.02
C ASP A 134 -1.25 -0.19 -15.95
N ILE A 135 -0.39 -0.31 -14.92
CA ILE A 135 -0.21 0.74 -13.92
C ILE A 135 0.27 2.02 -14.59
N ARG A 136 1.29 1.93 -15.46
CA ARG A 136 1.83 3.08 -16.18
C ARG A 136 0.79 3.78 -17.04
N THR A 137 0.02 3.02 -17.82
CA THR A 137 -1.04 3.58 -18.67
C THR A 137 -2.15 4.24 -17.86
N THR A 138 -2.56 3.63 -16.75
CA THR A 138 -3.55 4.20 -15.82
C THR A 138 -3.06 5.53 -15.23
N PHE A 139 -1.80 5.59 -14.77
CA PHE A 139 -1.22 6.83 -14.25
C PHE A 139 -1.18 7.92 -15.32
N ASN A 140 -0.77 7.60 -16.55
CA ASN A 140 -0.74 8.57 -17.64
C ASN A 140 -2.15 9.10 -17.99
N GLN A 141 -3.17 8.24 -17.99
CA GLN A 141 -4.55 8.65 -18.19
C GLN A 141 -5.05 9.57 -17.07
N GLN A 142 -4.71 9.26 -15.82
CA GLN A 142 -5.06 10.11 -14.68
C GLN A 142 -4.38 11.48 -14.74
N ILE A 143 -3.10 11.53 -15.13
CA ILE A 143 -2.37 12.80 -15.31
C ILE A 143 -3.06 13.65 -16.38
N ALA A 144 -3.37 13.08 -17.55
CA ALA A 144 -4.07 13.81 -18.61
C ALA A 144 -5.45 14.31 -18.18
N SER A 145 -6.19 13.52 -17.40
CA SER A 145 -7.47 13.94 -16.83
C SER A 145 -7.30 15.09 -15.83
N PHE A 146 -6.26 15.05 -15.00
CA PHE A 146 -5.96 16.11 -14.04
C PHE A 146 -5.56 17.40 -14.75
N GLU A 147 -4.73 17.33 -15.80
CA GLU A 147 -4.35 18.48 -16.62
C GLU A 147 -5.59 19.15 -17.23
N ASN A 148 -6.51 18.37 -17.81
CA ASN A 148 -7.76 18.91 -18.36
C ASN A 148 -8.62 19.61 -17.30
N MET A 149 -8.79 18.98 -16.14
CA MET A 149 -9.54 19.56 -15.03
C MET A 149 -8.87 20.84 -14.50
N TRP A 150 -7.54 20.85 -14.40
CA TRP A 150 -6.75 22.00 -13.99
C TRP A 150 -6.91 23.17 -14.97
N HIS A 151 -6.85 22.90 -16.27
CA HIS A 151 -7.10 23.90 -17.31
C HIS A 151 -8.52 24.47 -17.22
N GLN A 152 -9.52 23.62 -17.00
CA GLN A 152 -10.91 24.07 -16.81
C GLN A 152 -11.07 24.96 -15.58
N GLN A 153 -10.52 24.58 -14.42
CA GLN A 153 -10.54 25.41 -13.22
C GLN A 153 -9.82 26.74 -13.42
N THR A 154 -8.67 26.72 -14.10
CA THR A 154 -7.91 27.93 -14.41
C THR A 154 -8.74 28.89 -15.27
N SER A 155 -9.47 28.38 -16.26
CA SER A 155 -10.37 29.20 -17.10
C SER A 155 -11.49 29.84 -16.29
N VAL A 156 -12.15 29.08 -15.41
CA VAL A 156 -13.22 29.61 -14.54
C VAL A 156 -12.70 30.69 -13.61
N ILE A 157 -11.51 30.49 -13.02
CA ILE A 157 -10.87 31.49 -12.15
C ILE A 157 -10.53 32.75 -12.96
N GLN A 158 -9.99 32.62 -14.17
CA GLN A 158 -9.68 33.77 -15.03
C GLN A 158 -10.94 34.56 -15.41
N GLU A 159 -12.04 33.88 -15.68
CA GLU A 159 -13.34 34.52 -15.94
C GLU A 159 -13.87 35.25 -14.70
N ALA A 160 -13.81 34.63 -13.52
CA ALA A 160 -14.19 35.27 -12.27
C ALA A 160 -13.35 36.53 -11.99
N ILE A 161 -12.04 36.49 -12.23
CA ILE A 161 -11.15 37.65 -12.09
C ILE A 161 -11.57 38.79 -13.03
N ARG A 162 -11.92 38.48 -14.28
CA ARG A 162 -12.44 39.49 -15.24
C ARG A 162 -13.75 40.09 -14.74
N ASN A 163 -14.72 39.27 -14.34
CA ASN A 163 -16.00 39.74 -13.82
C ASN A 163 -15.82 40.63 -12.59
N ILE A 164 -14.91 40.26 -11.66
CA ILE A 164 -14.59 41.10 -10.50
C ILE A 164 -14.00 42.44 -10.92
N SER A 165 -13.13 42.46 -11.93
CA SER A 165 -12.57 43.70 -12.48
C SER A 165 -13.65 44.61 -13.06
N ASP A 166 -14.58 44.05 -13.85
CA ASP A 166 -15.67 44.80 -14.48
C ASP A 166 -16.62 45.38 -13.42
N VAL A 167 -16.98 44.60 -12.40
CA VAL A 167 -17.80 45.05 -11.26
C VAL A 167 -17.08 46.18 -10.51
N ARG A 168 -15.77 46.06 -10.29
CA ARG A 168 -14.99 47.09 -9.62
C ARG A 168 -14.99 48.39 -10.41
N GLN A 169 -14.81 48.32 -11.73
CA GLN A 169 -14.92 49.49 -12.60
C GLN A 169 -16.30 50.14 -12.52
N ALA A 170 -17.38 49.34 -12.59
CA ALA A 170 -18.74 49.86 -12.47
C ALA A 170 -18.97 50.55 -11.11
N ILE A 171 -18.44 50.01 -10.01
CA ILE A 171 -18.48 50.64 -8.69
C ILE A 171 -17.75 51.98 -8.69
N ASP A 172 -16.57 52.07 -9.29
CA ASP A 172 -15.78 53.30 -9.32
C ASP A 172 -16.44 54.38 -10.21
N GLU A 173 -17.06 53.99 -11.33
CA GLU A 173 -17.90 54.89 -12.15
C GLU A 173 -19.11 55.40 -11.37
N GLN A 174 -19.78 54.54 -10.60
CA GLN A 174 -20.88 54.97 -9.74
C GLN A 174 -20.39 55.93 -8.67
N LYS A 175 -19.27 55.63 -7.98
CA LYS A 175 -18.66 56.55 -7.01
C LYS A 175 -18.35 57.91 -7.62
N ALA A 176 -17.84 57.96 -8.85
CA ALA A 176 -17.59 59.21 -9.55
C ALA A 176 -18.89 60.00 -9.82
N LYS A 177 -19.95 59.32 -10.27
CA LYS A 177 -21.29 59.92 -10.45
C LYS A 177 -21.84 60.45 -9.12
N TYR A 178 -21.72 59.70 -8.03
CA TYR A 178 -22.11 60.14 -6.69
C TYR A 178 -21.31 61.37 -6.25
N ALA A 179 -19.99 61.38 -6.44
CA ALA A 179 -19.16 62.52 -6.09
C ALA A 179 -19.54 63.79 -6.87
N ALA A 180 -19.84 63.65 -8.16
CA ALA A 180 -20.34 64.74 -9.00
C ALA A 180 -21.72 65.23 -8.54
N LEU A 181 -22.66 64.33 -8.24
CA LEU A 181 -23.99 64.68 -7.74
C LEU A 181 -23.90 65.38 -6.37
N VAL A 182 -23.06 64.90 -5.46
CA VAL A 182 -22.82 65.55 -4.16
C VAL A 182 -22.21 66.94 -4.34
N PHE A 183 -21.33 67.12 -5.33
CA PHE A 183 -20.79 68.43 -5.67
C PHE A 183 -21.87 69.34 -6.23
N GLU A 184 -22.70 68.87 -7.18
CA GLU A 184 -23.84 69.61 -7.73
C GLU A 184 -24.89 69.95 -6.66
N LEU A 185 -25.18 69.04 -5.72
CA LEU A 185 -26.06 69.30 -4.58
C LEU A 185 -25.51 70.38 -3.65
N ARG A 186 -24.19 70.50 -3.49
CA ARG A 186 -23.59 71.63 -2.74
C ARG A 186 -23.77 72.96 -3.48
N THR A 187 -23.64 72.97 -4.81
CA THR A 187 -23.87 74.16 -5.64
C THR A 187 -25.36 74.51 -5.79
N VAL A 188 -26.26 73.54 -5.80
CA VAL A 188 -27.73 73.72 -5.87
C VAL A 188 -28.35 73.98 -4.50
N SER A 189 -27.78 73.47 -3.40
CA SER A 189 -28.13 73.89 -2.04
C SER A 189 -27.83 75.38 -1.81
N GLN A 190 -26.90 75.97 -2.58
CA GLN A 190 -26.69 77.41 -2.65
C GLN A 190 -27.71 78.15 -3.54
N ILE A 191 -28.49 77.43 -4.38
CA ILE A 191 -29.39 77.99 -5.39
C ILE A 191 -30.74 77.22 -5.41
N SER A 192 -31.70 77.72 -4.63
CA SER A 192 -33.16 77.62 -4.87
C SER A 192 -33.93 76.31 -4.56
N SER A 193 -34.70 76.41 -3.47
CA SER A 193 -36.14 76.11 -3.24
C SER A 193 -36.92 75.05 -4.03
N GLU A 194 -36.74 74.88 -5.34
CA GLU A 194 -37.66 74.07 -6.19
C GLU A 194 -37.27 72.58 -6.29
N ALA A 195 -36.04 72.21 -5.94
CA ALA A 195 -35.61 70.80 -5.88
C ALA A 195 -36.13 70.04 -4.63
N SER A 196 -36.68 70.76 -3.65
CA SER A 196 -37.10 70.23 -2.34
C SER A 196 -38.11 69.08 -2.45
N GLN A 197 -39.08 69.16 -3.36
CA GLN A 197 -40.15 68.15 -3.47
C GLN A 197 -39.72 66.80 -4.09
N LYS A 198 -38.72 66.79 -4.98
CA LYS A 198 -38.23 65.55 -5.61
C LYS A 198 -37.10 64.89 -4.82
N ILE A 199 -36.32 65.67 -4.08
CA ILE A 199 -35.30 65.21 -3.14
C ILE A 199 -35.97 64.49 -1.94
N GLU A 200 -37.08 65.03 -1.42
CA GLU A 200 -37.79 64.51 -0.25
C GLU A 200 -38.32 63.07 -0.43
N ILE A 201 -38.60 62.63 -1.66
CA ILE A 201 -39.17 61.29 -1.91
C ILE A 201 -38.08 60.20 -1.97
N MET A 202 -36.94 60.45 -2.61
CA MET A 202 -35.86 59.45 -2.74
C MET A 202 -34.94 59.36 -1.51
N GLU A 203 -34.68 60.47 -0.83
CA GLU A 203 -33.94 60.45 0.45
C GLU A 203 -34.73 59.76 1.55
N ARG A 204 -36.08 59.80 1.49
CA ARG A 204 -36.95 59.14 2.46
C ARG A 204 -36.90 57.62 2.41
N ASP A 205 -36.73 57.03 1.22
CA ASP A 205 -36.75 55.57 1.06
C ASP A 205 -35.38 54.92 1.34
N PHE A 206 -34.28 55.60 0.97
CA PHE A 206 -32.92 55.13 1.27
C PHE A 206 -32.49 55.48 2.71
N GLY A 207 -32.94 56.62 3.24
CA GLY A 207 -32.72 57.04 4.62
C GLY A 207 -33.28 56.03 5.62
N LYS A 208 -34.51 55.55 5.43
CA LYS A 208 -35.15 54.62 6.37
C LYS A 208 -34.35 53.34 6.62
N VAL A 209 -33.88 52.67 5.56
CA VAL A 209 -33.16 51.39 5.68
C VAL A 209 -31.77 51.56 6.31
N GLN A 210 -31.04 52.62 5.97
CA GLN A 210 -29.71 52.91 6.53
C GLN A 210 -29.78 53.58 7.92
N GLN A 211 -30.90 54.23 8.26
CA GLN A 211 -31.21 54.75 9.60
C GLN A 211 -31.50 53.62 10.59
N GLU A 212 -32.27 52.59 10.19
CA GLU A 212 -32.62 51.46 11.06
C GLU A 212 -31.42 50.56 11.40
N LEU A 213 -30.53 50.29 10.44
CA LEU A 213 -29.38 49.37 10.65
C LEU A 213 -28.25 49.95 11.52
N ASN A 214 -28.05 51.27 11.55
CA ASN A 214 -26.95 51.91 12.30
C ASN A 214 -27.28 52.16 13.78
N GLN A 215 -28.45 51.74 14.25
CA GLN A 215 -28.98 52.06 15.58
C GLN A 215 -29.30 50.84 16.42
N MET A 216 -28.90 49.64 16.02
CA MET A 216 -29.23 48.41 16.75
C MET A 216 -27.96 47.59 17.03
N LYS A 217 -27.84 47.08 18.25
CA LYS A 217 -26.84 46.05 18.61
C LYS A 217 -27.54 44.83 19.22
N ILE A 218 -26.97 43.65 19.05
CA ILE A 218 -27.40 42.45 19.76
C ILE A 218 -26.55 42.32 21.03
N LEU A 219 -27.22 42.24 22.18
CA LEU A 219 -26.58 41.88 23.44
C LEU A 219 -26.75 40.39 23.65
N LEU A 220 -25.66 39.66 23.87
CA LEU A 220 -25.66 38.21 24.12
C LEU A 220 -24.83 37.88 25.35
N TYR A 221 -25.49 37.35 26.37
CA TYR A 221 -24.89 36.87 27.61
C TYR A 221 -24.99 35.35 27.66
N ILE A 222 -23.98 34.66 27.10
CA ILE A 222 -23.97 33.19 26.94
C ILE A 222 -24.15 32.46 28.27
N ASN A 223 -23.53 32.96 29.35
CA ASN A 223 -23.66 32.38 30.68
C ASN A 223 -24.80 32.99 31.52
N GLY A 224 -25.58 33.92 30.97
CA GLY A 224 -26.64 34.63 31.69
C GLY A 224 -26.14 35.75 32.62
N LEU A 225 -27.06 36.61 33.04
CA LEU A 225 -26.83 37.72 33.99
C LEU A 225 -27.34 37.37 35.40
N ASN A 226 -26.68 37.94 36.41
CA ASN A 226 -26.85 37.68 37.87
C ASN A 226 -27.66 36.44 38.23
N LYS A 227 -28.97 36.56 38.46
CA LYS A 227 -29.80 35.46 39.00
C LYS A 227 -30.08 34.33 37.99
N TRP A 228 -29.82 34.59 36.71
CA TRP A 228 -29.98 33.64 35.60
C TRP A 228 -28.67 32.96 35.20
N LYS A 229 -27.56 33.34 35.84
CA LYS A 229 -26.24 32.83 35.54
C LYS A 229 -26.17 31.30 35.67
N GLY A 230 -25.56 30.64 34.68
CA GLY A 230 -25.39 29.18 34.66
C GLY A 230 -26.66 28.36 34.40
N ARG A 231 -27.79 29.01 34.08
CA ARG A 231 -29.05 28.33 33.74
C ARG A 231 -29.61 28.73 32.38
N TYR A 232 -29.43 29.99 32.00
CA TYR A 232 -29.93 30.55 30.74
C TYR A 232 -28.86 31.41 30.08
N ALA A 233 -28.82 31.38 28.75
CA ALA A 233 -28.25 32.46 27.96
C ALA A 233 -29.32 33.52 27.74
N LEU A 234 -28.92 34.79 27.80
CA LEU A 234 -29.83 35.92 27.58
C LEU A 234 -29.43 36.64 26.29
N ALA A 235 -30.40 36.94 25.43
CA ALA A 235 -30.17 37.76 24.25
C ALA A 235 -31.27 38.82 24.08
N CYS A 236 -30.92 39.99 23.57
CA CYS A 236 -31.90 41.01 23.18
C CYS A 236 -31.35 41.91 22.08
N ILE A 237 -32.24 42.58 21.36
CA ILE A 237 -31.88 43.75 20.55
C ILE A 237 -31.87 44.96 21.47
N HIS A 238 -30.80 45.75 21.42
CA HIS A 238 -30.67 47.04 22.10
C HIS A 238 -30.62 48.15 21.06
N VAL A 239 -31.46 49.17 21.25
CA VAL A 239 -31.55 50.33 20.36
C VAL A 239 -30.60 51.40 20.88
N LEU A 240 -29.63 51.78 20.06
CA LEU A 240 -28.63 52.78 20.35
C LEU A 240 -29.09 54.16 19.89
N LYS A 241 -28.53 55.19 20.52
CA LYS A 241 -28.66 56.57 20.06
C LYS A 241 -27.99 56.72 18.70
N GLY A 242 -28.76 57.14 17.70
CA GLY A 242 -28.26 57.40 16.37
C GLY A 242 -28.25 58.88 16.01
N LYS A 243 -27.44 59.22 15.02
CA LYS A 243 -27.35 60.58 14.46
C LYS A 243 -28.68 61.08 13.86
N TYR A 244 -29.56 60.15 13.52
CA TYR A 244 -30.83 60.41 12.85
C TYR A 244 -32.05 60.25 13.76
N ASP A 245 -31.86 60.08 15.07
CA ASP A 245 -32.95 59.96 16.05
C ASP A 245 -34.00 61.10 15.96
N PRO A 246 -33.63 62.37 15.67
CA PRO A 246 -34.62 63.45 15.46
C PRO A 246 -35.54 63.26 14.25
N LEU A 247 -35.18 62.38 13.32
CA LEU A 247 -35.95 62.10 12.09
C LEU A 247 -36.84 60.85 12.21
N LEU A 248 -36.73 60.11 13.31
CA LEU A 248 -37.45 58.86 13.53
C LEU A 248 -38.73 59.07 14.34
N ALA A 249 -39.72 58.21 14.10
CA ALA A 249 -40.94 58.18 14.90
C ALA A 249 -40.67 57.48 16.24
N TRP A 250 -41.06 58.13 17.34
CA TRP A 250 -40.92 57.63 18.71
C TRP A 250 -42.30 57.32 19.32
N PRO A 251 -42.45 56.26 20.13
CA PRO A 251 -41.40 55.33 20.57
C PRO A 251 -40.94 54.38 19.45
N CYS A 252 -39.64 54.11 19.38
CA CYS A 252 -39.11 53.11 18.46
C CYS A 252 -39.45 51.72 18.98
N ILE A 253 -40.17 50.93 18.18
CA ILE A 253 -40.57 49.56 18.52
C ILE A 253 -40.01 48.63 17.44
N ILE A 254 -39.09 47.78 17.85
CA ILE A 254 -38.49 46.76 16.98
C ILE A 254 -39.00 45.41 17.44
N GLU A 255 -39.61 44.70 16.50
CA GLU A 255 -40.09 43.36 16.67
C GLU A 255 -39.33 42.43 15.72
N GLY A 256 -39.20 41.18 16.14
CA GLY A 256 -38.52 40.20 15.33
C GLY A 256 -38.45 38.85 16.00
N GLN A 257 -37.59 38.02 15.44
CA GLN A 257 -37.37 36.66 15.85
C GLN A 257 -35.87 36.41 15.97
N ILE A 258 -35.49 35.77 17.07
CA ILE A 258 -34.16 35.15 17.20
C ILE A 258 -34.34 33.64 17.07
N SER A 259 -33.52 33.02 16.21
CA SER A 259 -33.45 31.58 16.04
C SER A 259 -32.06 31.06 16.34
N LEU A 260 -31.98 30.12 17.29
CA LEU A 260 -30.79 29.29 17.49
C LEU A 260 -30.89 28.11 16.53
N ARG A 261 -29.95 28.06 15.58
CA ARG A 261 -30.00 27.16 14.43
C ARG A 261 -29.65 25.73 14.80
N ASP A 262 -30.44 24.78 14.32
CA ASP A 262 -30.15 23.35 14.40
C ASP A 262 -29.07 22.96 13.36
N LEU A 263 -27.96 22.42 13.85
CA LEU A 263 -26.77 22.03 13.10
C LEU A 263 -26.79 20.57 12.64
N THR A 264 -27.91 19.85 12.80
CA THR A 264 -28.07 18.50 12.25
C THR A 264 -28.12 18.52 10.72
N GLU A 265 -27.64 17.45 10.11
CA GLU A 265 -27.63 17.25 8.65
C GLU A 265 -28.87 16.46 8.16
N THR A 266 -29.86 16.29 9.04
CA THR A 266 -31.09 15.52 8.76
C THR A 266 -32.21 16.41 8.21
N SER A 267 -33.12 15.84 7.42
CA SER A 267 -34.28 16.54 6.85
C SER A 267 -35.34 17.01 7.88
N GLN A 268 -35.11 16.82 9.18
CA GLN A 268 -36.00 17.20 10.28
C GLN A 268 -35.37 18.28 11.18
N LYS A 269 -34.79 19.33 10.58
CA LYS A 269 -34.19 20.44 11.34
C LYS A 269 -35.25 21.20 12.11
N LYS A 270 -35.00 21.48 13.39
CA LYS A 270 -35.91 22.28 14.21
C LYS A 270 -35.16 23.33 15.00
N ASP A 271 -35.15 24.55 14.47
CA ASP A 271 -34.54 25.69 15.14
C ASP A 271 -35.29 26.03 16.44
N PHE A 272 -34.54 26.47 17.45
CA PHE A 272 -35.13 27.01 18.66
C PHE A 272 -35.43 28.49 18.43
N ILE A 273 -36.72 28.83 18.39
CA ILE A 273 -37.21 30.13 17.95
C ILE A 273 -37.83 30.88 19.12
N LYS A 274 -37.49 32.16 19.26
CA LYS A 274 -38.12 33.09 20.22
C LYS A 274 -38.38 34.44 19.58
N PHE A 275 -39.56 34.98 19.86
CA PHE A 275 -39.91 36.35 19.49
C PHE A 275 -39.24 37.35 20.44
N ILE A 276 -38.78 38.44 19.85
CA ILE A 276 -38.19 39.57 20.56
C ILE A 276 -38.98 40.84 20.25
N LYS A 277 -39.09 41.69 21.28
CA LYS A 277 -39.69 43.02 21.16
C LYS A 277 -38.90 43.97 22.04
N THR A 278 -38.30 44.97 21.43
CA THR A 278 -37.61 46.06 22.14
C THR A 278 -38.35 47.35 21.87
N LYS A 279 -38.56 48.14 22.93
CA LYS A 279 -39.20 49.45 22.87
C LYS A 279 -38.28 50.46 23.50
N ARG A 280 -37.90 51.49 22.75
CA ARG A 280 -37.19 52.66 23.25
C ARG A 280 -38.14 53.86 23.25
N PRO A 281 -38.35 54.55 24.38
CA PRO A 281 -39.37 55.60 24.49
C PRO A 281 -38.99 56.92 23.79
N SER A 282 -37.71 57.29 23.78
CA SER A 282 -37.21 58.55 23.18
C SER A 282 -35.80 58.38 22.60
N GLY A 283 -35.44 59.25 21.65
CA GLY A 283 -34.13 59.26 21.00
C GLY A 283 -33.08 60.16 21.65
N ASP A 284 -33.50 61.06 22.55
CA ASP A 284 -32.64 62.14 23.06
C ASP A 284 -31.61 61.67 24.10
N GLU A 285 -31.92 60.60 24.83
CA GLU A 285 -31.11 60.07 25.94
C GLU A 285 -30.39 58.78 25.55
N ASP A 286 -29.17 58.60 26.03
CA ASP A 286 -28.48 57.31 25.93
C ASP A 286 -29.18 56.30 26.86
N GLU A 287 -29.78 55.26 26.29
CA GLU A 287 -30.46 54.23 27.06
C GLU A 287 -29.44 53.22 27.59
N ASP A 288 -29.35 53.12 28.92
CA ASP A 288 -28.57 52.10 29.60
C ASP A 288 -29.00 50.69 29.18
N GLU A 289 -28.08 49.72 29.26
CA GLU A 289 -28.42 48.35 28.91
C GLU A 289 -29.56 47.80 29.78
N PRO A 290 -30.48 46.98 29.21
CA PRO A 290 -31.65 46.54 29.93
C PRO A 290 -31.25 45.72 31.14
N GLN A 291 -31.93 45.95 32.27
CA GLN A 291 -31.72 45.14 33.48
C GLN A 291 -32.02 43.66 33.20
N GLU A 292 -31.36 42.75 33.92
CA GLU A 292 -31.45 41.30 33.71
C GLU A 292 -32.85 40.65 33.81
N SER A 293 -33.83 41.39 34.34
CA SER A 293 -35.23 40.97 34.44
C SER A 293 -36.13 41.67 33.42
N SER A 294 -35.52 42.43 32.50
CA SER A 294 -36.23 43.13 31.45
C SER A 294 -36.96 42.13 30.55
N PRO A 295 -38.23 42.42 30.17
CA PRO A 295 -38.98 41.60 29.23
C PRO A 295 -38.38 41.62 27.81
N THR A 296 -37.41 42.50 27.54
CA THR A 296 -36.70 42.56 26.25
C THR A 296 -35.74 41.39 26.04
N TYR A 297 -35.30 40.72 27.11
CA TYR A 297 -34.45 39.54 27.01
C TYR A 297 -35.26 38.30 26.64
N ILE A 298 -34.73 37.56 25.66
CA ILE A 298 -35.08 36.15 25.48
C ILE A 298 -34.20 35.27 26.35
N PHE A 299 -34.83 34.24 26.89
CA PHE A 299 -34.21 33.25 27.74
C PHE A 299 -34.02 31.98 26.93
N ILE A 300 -32.77 31.63 26.65
CA ILE A 300 -32.39 30.38 26.00
C ILE A 300 -31.87 29.44 27.10
N PRO A 301 -32.62 28.39 27.48
CA PRO A 301 -32.16 27.48 28.53
C PRO A 301 -30.84 26.83 28.12
N HIS A 302 -29.87 26.73 29.04
CA HIS A 302 -28.62 25.99 28.79
C HIS A 302 -28.89 24.53 28.46
N SER A 303 -29.94 23.94 29.04
CA SER A 303 -30.40 22.59 28.70
C SER A 303 -30.87 22.42 27.25
N VAL A 304 -31.18 23.52 26.54
CA VAL A 304 -31.47 23.53 25.10
C VAL A 304 -30.22 23.88 24.30
N MET A 305 -29.53 24.96 24.66
CA MET A 305 -28.36 25.47 23.95
C MET A 305 -27.22 24.45 23.86
N LEU A 306 -26.98 23.71 24.95
CA LEU A 306 -25.89 22.72 25.05
C LEU A 306 -26.26 21.35 24.46
N LYS A 307 -27.45 21.18 23.87
CA LYS A 307 -27.76 19.94 23.15
C LYS A 307 -26.87 19.82 21.92
N ALA A 308 -26.48 18.60 21.59
CA ALA A 308 -25.57 18.30 20.49
C ALA A 308 -26.05 18.77 19.10
N ASN A 309 -27.35 19.05 18.95
CA ASN A 309 -27.92 19.59 17.71
C ASN A 309 -27.78 21.11 17.58
N TYR A 310 -27.54 21.86 18.66
CA TYR A 310 -27.39 23.33 18.61
C TYR A 310 -25.94 23.81 18.82
N THR A 311 -25.10 22.98 19.45
CA THR A 311 -23.66 23.26 19.61
C THR A 311 -22.85 22.12 18.99
N LYS A 312 -22.02 22.42 18.00
CA LYS A 312 -21.10 21.46 17.34
C LYS A 312 -19.72 22.10 17.25
N ASN A 313 -18.68 21.39 17.68
CA ASN A 313 -17.30 21.90 17.70
C ASN A 313 -17.16 23.27 18.39
N ASP A 314 -17.74 23.42 19.59
CA ASP A 314 -17.76 24.68 20.35
C ASP A 314 -18.31 25.90 19.59
N THR A 315 -19.11 25.65 18.54
CA THR A 315 -19.70 26.69 17.70
C THR A 315 -21.22 26.59 17.76
N LEU A 316 -21.88 27.75 17.83
CA LEU A 316 -23.33 27.93 17.75
C LEU A 316 -23.65 29.03 16.73
N PHE A 317 -24.84 28.98 16.15
CA PHE A 317 -25.31 29.98 15.17
C PHE A 317 -26.63 30.59 15.64
N LEU A 318 -26.64 31.92 15.74
CA LEU A 318 -27.80 32.70 16.15
C LEU A 318 -28.20 33.62 14.99
N ASP A 319 -29.40 33.43 14.47
CA ASP A 319 -29.97 34.27 13.43
C ASP A 319 -30.97 35.26 14.04
N VAL A 320 -30.97 36.50 13.55
CA VAL A 320 -31.91 37.54 13.98
C VAL A 320 -32.64 38.08 12.76
N ASN A 321 -33.95 37.86 12.72
CA ASN A 321 -34.84 38.33 11.67
C ASN A 321 -35.73 39.43 12.23
N ILE A 322 -35.52 40.66 11.77
CA ILE A 322 -36.33 41.82 12.17
C ILE A 322 -37.57 41.86 11.27
N SER A 323 -38.75 42.02 11.85
CA SER A 323 -39.97 42.23 11.07
C SER A 323 -40.06 43.68 10.63
N GLU A 324 -40.17 43.93 9.32
CA GLU A 324 -40.52 45.25 8.81
C GLU A 324 -41.92 45.62 9.33
N ASN A 325 -41.98 46.57 10.25
CA ASN A 325 -43.26 47.14 10.67
C ASN A 325 -43.79 47.97 9.51
N GLN A 326 -44.78 47.42 8.78
CA GLN A 326 -45.70 48.25 8.00
C GLN A 326 -46.37 49.21 8.98
N THR A 327 -45.88 50.45 9.07
CA THR A 327 -46.59 51.55 9.71
C THR A 327 -47.98 51.61 9.10
N ARG A 328 -48.97 51.11 9.84
CA ARG A 328 -50.38 51.34 9.55
C ARG A 328 -50.56 52.84 9.53
N HIS A 329 -50.77 53.41 8.34
CA HIS A 329 -51.38 54.71 8.21
C HIS A 329 -52.78 54.60 8.82
N GLU A 330 -52.90 54.94 10.10
CA GLU A 330 -54.19 55.29 10.69
C GLU A 330 -54.62 56.61 10.04
N THR A 331 -55.40 56.50 8.97
CA THR A 331 -56.24 57.59 8.50
C THR A 331 -57.28 57.84 9.58
N SER A 332 -57.08 58.90 10.37
CA SER A 332 -58.12 59.50 11.20
C SER A 332 -58.46 60.87 10.64
N LEU A 333 -59.77 61.00 10.36
CA LEU A 333 -60.59 62.17 9.96
C LEU A 333 -60.57 62.56 8.49
#